data_AF-A0A4Y6RUK1-F1
#
_entry.id   AF-A0A4Y6RUK1-F1
#
_cell.length_a   1.000
_cell.length_b   1.000
_cell.length_c   1.000
_cell.angle_alpha   90.00
_cell.angle_beta   90.00
_cell.angle_gamma   90.00
#
_symmetry.space_group_name_H-M   'P 1'
#
loop_
_entity.id
_entity.type
_entity.pdbx_description
1 polymer ?
#
loop_
_entity_poly.entity_id
_entity_poly.type
_entity_poly.pdbx_seq_one_letter_code
_entity_poly.pdbx_strand_id
1 'polypeptide(L)'
;MFKLEKPAVSAAQTTLADLASTHVAILSVLNGTIQGDIWVDHRTNPEVAIVVIGDMFFLAGEPKPAEHSLEKIRAIIPDWAYLYCEDNWCPLLDQVWSNKFSLPHPRLRFGFASGIPQPVLIQSPAGFEFVPVDRNLFDRNPGNLDLFRRAVEEWRSPDAFFENAVGVCALHNKQIVSHCLTDSVCGSRCEIGVRTSSKYRRLGLAQAAASATIHACLQRGIADIEWHTHASNKGSIATAKSIGLTELDRYTAYSCRLPAENIGDLDSAYCAELATHFEQASADINWCRFPAAGASVMAGDNQRALDNIRFLLESDWQGQTAWLENFWALQPLQNDPDFQALISSRQK
;
A
#
# COMPACT_ATOMS: atom_id res chain seq x y z
N MET A 1 18.15 -9.48 -15.39
CA MET A 1 16.84 -9.11 -15.94
C MET A 1 17.02 -7.95 -16.90
N PHE A 2 16.16 -7.83 -17.91
CA PHE A 2 16.10 -6.71 -18.85
C PHE A 2 14.90 -5.83 -18.49
N LYS A 3 15.15 -4.53 -18.28
CA LYS A 3 14.05 -3.56 -18.21
C LYS A 3 13.41 -3.40 -19.59
N LEU A 4 12.09 -3.48 -19.64
CA LEU A 4 11.30 -3.26 -20.85
C LEU A 4 10.99 -1.78 -21.03
N GLU A 5 11.10 -1.33 -22.27
CA GLU A 5 10.64 -0.02 -22.71
C GLU A 5 9.20 -0.13 -23.23
N LYS A 6 8.45 0.99 -23.21
CA LYS A 6 6.99 1.02 -23.52
C LYS A 6 6.53 0.22 -24.76
N PRO A 7 7.21 0.20 -25.92
CA PRO A 7 6.74 -0.62 -27.05
C PRO A 7 6.86 -2.13 -26.83
N ALA A 8 7.66 -2.59 -25.86
CA ALA A 8 7.92 -4.01 -25.59
C ALA A 8 7.13 -4.58 -24.41
N VAL A 9 6.39 -3.74 -23.69
CA VAL A 9 5.69 -4.11 -22.45
C VAL A 9 4.64 -5.21 -22.67
N SER A 10 4.03 -5.29 -23.85
CA SER A 10 3.06 -6.33 -24.18
C SER A 10 3.66 -7.75 -24.14
N ALA A 11 4.99 -7.89 -24.29
CA ALA A 11 5.65 -9.19 -24.23
C ALA A 11 5.50 -9.88 -22.85
N ALA A 12 5.32 -9.10 -21.77
CA ALA A 12 5.18 -9.63 -20.41
C ALA A 12 3.72 -9.96 -20.02
N GLN A 13 2.73 -9.66 -20.87
CA GLN A 13 1.31 -9.80 -20.53
C GLN A 13 0.93 -11.22 -20.12
N THR A 14 1.41 -12.23 -20.86
CA THR A 14 1.12 -13.64 -20.57
C THR A 14 1.75 -14.07 -19.25
N THR A 15 3.02 -13.71 -19.02
CA THR A 15 3.75 -14.06 -17.79
C THR A 15 3.15 -13.43 -16.55
N LEU A 16 2.54 -12.25 -16.68
CA LEU A 16 1.93 -11.50 -15.58
C LEU A 16 0.44 -11.80 -15.38
N ALA A 17 -0.15 -12.71 -16.16
CA ALA A 17 -1.60 -12.87 -16.24
C ALA A 17 -2.24 -13.19 -14.88
N ASP A 18 -1.62 -14.06 -14.09
CA ASP A 18 -2.18 -14.51 -12.81
C ASP A 18 -2.15 -13.38 -11.78
N LEU A 19 -1.01 -12.71 -11.57
CA LEU A 19 -0.96 -11.53 -10.70
C LEU A 19 -1.85 -10.39 -11.21
N ALA A 20 -1.94 -10.17 -12.52
CA ALA A 20 -2.79 -9.14 -13.11
C ALA A 20 -4.30 -9.44 -12.98
N SER A 21 -4.67 -10.71 -12.79
CA SER A 21 -6.04 -11.09 -12.46
C SER A 21 -6.44 -10.60 -11.06
N THR A 22 -5.47 -10.51 -10.14
CA THR A 22 -5.66 -10.01 -8.77
C THR A 22 -5.42 -8.50 -8.66
N HIS A 23 -4.45 -7.95 -9.40
CA HIS A 23 -3.96 -6.58 -9.24
C HIS A 23 -4.16 -5.74 -10.50
N VAL A 24 -5.09 -4.78 -10.44
CA VAL A 24 -5.35 -3.81 -11.51
C VAL A 24 -4.16 -2.87 -11.71
N ALA A 25 -3.35 -2.63 -10.67
CA ALA A 25 -2.12 -1.86 -10.79
C ALA A 25 -1.16 -2.41 -11.86
N ILE A 26 -1.04 -3.75 -11.99
CA ILE A 26 -0.21 -4.39 -13.03
C ILE A 26 -0.75 -4.07 -14.42
N LEU A 27 -2.07 -4.19 -14.62
CA LEU A 27 -2.72 -3.84 -15.89
C LEU A 27 -2.54 -2.37 -16.24
N SER A 28 -2.54 -1.49 -15.23
CA SER A 28 -2.37 -0.05 -15.37
C SER A 28 -0.94 0.37 -15.71
N VAL A 29 0.06 -0.43 -15.30
CA VAL A 29 1.44 -0.28 -15.80
C VAL A 29 1.55 -0.81 -17.24
N LEU A 30 0.96 -1.98 -17.52
CA LEU A 30 0.97 -2.59 -18.85
C LEU A 30 0.33 -1.69 -19.91
N ASN A 31 -0.76 -0.98 -19.57
CA ASN A 31 -1.43 -0.04 -20.46
C ASN A 31 -0.79 1.37 -20.46
N GLY A 32 0.16 1.63 -19.55
CA GLY A 32 0.91 2.87 -19.45
C GLY A 32 0.15 4.07 -18.88
N THR A 33 -0.87 3.85 -18.04
CA THR A 33 -1.58 4.89 -17.28
C THR A 33 -0.91 5.21 -15.94
N ILE A 34 -0.32 4.19 -15.30
CA ILE A 34 0.47 4.30 -14.07
C ILE A 34 1.97 4.20 -14.37
N GLN A 35 2.79 4.86 -13.56
CA GLN A 35 4.24 4.70 -13.61
C GLN A 35 4.65 3.37 -12.98
N GLY A 36 5.48 2.62 -13.69
CA GLY A 36 6.07 1.41 -13.17
C GLY A 36 7.13 0.86 -14.11
N ASP A 37 8.01 0.04 -13.54
CA ASP A 37 9.05 -0.64 -14.28
C ASP A 37 8.68 -2.11 -14.45
N ILE A 38 8.98 -2.67 -15.63
CA ILE A 38 8.80 -4.09 -15.92
C ILE A 38 10.15 -4.68 -16.29
N TRP A 39 10.56 -5.71 -15.56
CA TRP A 39 11.80 -6.43 -15.75
C TRP A 39 11.50 -7.86 -16.17
N VAL A 40 12.20 -8.37 -17.19
CA VAL A 40 12.01 -9.72 -17.70
C VAL A 40 13.32 -10.48 -17.84
N ASP A 41 13.26 -11.80 -17.82
CA ASP A 41 14.40 -12.66 -18.12
C ASP A 41 14.74 -12.66 -19.62
N HIS A 42 13.72 -12.66 -20.49
CA HIS A 42 13.84 -12.61 -21.95
C HIS A 42 12.95 -11.52 -22.55
N ARG A 43 13.46 -10.74 -23.51
CA ARG A 43 12.73 -9.58 -24.07
C ARG A 43 11.52 -9.94 -24.95
N THR A 44 11.56 -11.09 -25.62
CA THR A 44 10.55 -11.46 -26.63
C THR A 44 9.58 -12.53 -26.16
N ASN A 45 10.02 -13.42 -25.27
CA ASN A 45 9.19 -14.47 -24.69
C ASN A 45 9.57 -14.62 -23.20
N PRO A 46 9.15 -13.68 -22.34
CA PRO A 46 9.46 -13.72 -20.92
C PRO A 46 8.90 -14.97 -20.25
N GLU A 47 9.70 -15.63 -19.43
CA GLU A 47 9.23 -16.70 -18.55
C GLU A 47 9.15 -16.24 -17.10
N VAL A 48 9.89 -15.17 -16.76
CA VAL A 48 9.87 -14.51 -15.46
C VAL A 48 9.71 -13.02 -15.66
N ALA A 49 8.81 -12.41 -14.89
CA ALA A 49 8.59 -10.97 -14.90
C ALA A 49 8.57 -10.40 -13.49
N ILE A 50 9.15 -9.20 -13.32
CA ILE A 50 9.01 -8.38 -12.12
C ILE A 50 8.38 -7.04 -12.51
N VAL A 51 7.25 -6.69 -11.90
CA VAL A 51 6.68 -5.34 -11.98
C VAL A 51 7.03 -4.57 -10.72
N VAL A 52 7.46 -3.33 -10.86
CA VAL A 52 7.82 -2.43 -9.76
C VAL A 52 6.93 -1.19 -9.82
N ILE A 53 6.17 -0.94 -8.76
CA ILE A 53 5.26 0.21 -8.61
C ILE A 53 5.50 0.84 -7.23
N GLY A 54 6.26 1.93 -7.19
CA GLY A 54 6.67 2.53 -5.92
C GLY A 54 7.46 1.53 -5.06
N ASP A 55 6.87 1.10 -3.94
CA ASP A 55 7.44 0.09 -3.05
C ASP A 55 6.88 -1.34 -3.22
N MET A 56 5.94 -1.53 -4.14
CA MET A 56 5.35 -2.82 -4.46
C MET A 56 6.14 -3.53 -5.57
N PHE A 57 6.47 -4.78 -5.33
CA PHE A 57 7.17 -5.66 -6.28
C PHE A 57 6.28 -6.86 -6.56
N PHE A 58 6.09 -7.21 -7.83
CA PHE A 58 5.26 -8.34 -8.25
C PHE A 58 6.12 -9.31 -9.05
N LEU A 59 6.42 -10.48 -8.49
CA LEU A 59 7.24 -11.53 -9.11
C LEU A 59 6.33 -12.64 -9.67
N ALA A 60 6.33 -12.78 -10.99
CA ALA A 60 5.49 -13.72 -11.72
C ALA A 60 6.30 -14.64 -12.64
N GLY A 61 5.65 -15.73 -13.06
CA GLY A 61 6.20 -16.71 -13.98
C GLY A 61 6.75 -17.94 -13.29
N GLU A 62 7.38 -18.84 -14.06
CA GLU A 62 7.82 -20.13 -13.54
C GLU A 62 9.27 -20.08 -13.06
N PRO A 63 9.58 -20.46 -11.81
CA PRO A 63 10.95 -20.58 -11.38
C PRO A 63 11.61 -21.77 -12.05
N LYS A 64 12.60 -21.51 -12.91
CA LYS A 64 13.48 -22.56 -13.45
C LYS A 64 14.92 -22.31 -13.03
N PRO A 65 15.35 -22.69 -11.80
CA PRO A 65 16.70 -22.39 -11.31
C PRO A 65 17.86 -22.88 -12.19
N ALA A 66 17.62 -23.91 -13.01
CA ALA A 66 18.61 -24.41 -13.97
C ALA A 66 18.78 -23.52 -15.21
N GLU A 67 17.77 -22.71 -15.53
CA GLU A 67 17.68 -21.88 -16.74
C GLU A 67 17.76 -20.38 -16.39
N HIS A 68 17.27 -20.00 -15.21
CA HIS A 68 17.16 -18.62 -14.75
C HIS A 68 18.23 -18.28 -13.73
N SER A 69 18.79 -17.07 -13.86
CA SER A 69 19.74 -16.54 -12.88
C SER A 69 18.98 -15.93 -11.70
N LEU A 70 18.82 -16.70 -10.62
CA LEU A 70 18.18 -16.24 -9.38
C LEU A 70 18.88 -15.01 -8.80
N GLU A 71 20.20 -14.92 -8.94
CA GLU A 71 20.98 -13.73 -8.55
C GLU A 71 20.52 -12.46 -9.28
N LYS A 72 20.22 -12.56 -10.58
CA LYS A 72 19.71 -11.42 -11.35
C LYS A 72 18.30 -11.01 -10.95
N ILE A 73 17.48 -11.93 -10.46
CA ILE A 73 16.15 -11.63 -9.90
C ILE A 73 16.35 -10.91 -8.55
N ARG A 74 17.20 -11.48 -7.68
CA ARG A 74 17.57 -10.91 -6.38
C ARG A 74 18.14 -9.50 -6.46
N ALA A 75 18.90 -9.18 -7.49
CA ALA A 75 19.44 -7.84 -7.70
C ALA A 75 18.36 -6.77 -7.99
N ILE A 76 17.14 -7.16 -8.39
CA ILE A 76 16.03 -6.23 -8.66
C ILE A 76 15.19 -5.99 -7.41
N ILE A 77 15.07 -6.97 -6.51
CA ILE A 77 14.16 -6.91 -5.36
C ILE A 77 14.95 -6.45 -4.12
N PRO A 78 14.82 -5.18 -3.69
CA PRO A 78 15.52 -4.66 -2.52
C PRO A 78 14.94 -5.24 -1.23
N ASP A 79 15.70 -5.18 -0.12
CA ASP A 79 15.27 -5.74 1.16
C ASP A 79 13.98 -5.11 1.73
N TRP A 80 13.69 -3.86 1.38
CA TRP A 80 12.53 -3.08 1.81
C TRP A 80 11.28 -3.27 0.96
N ALA A 81 11.37 -4.09 -0.10
CA ALA A 81 10.27 -4.39 -1.01
C ALA A 81 9.03 -4.89 -0.25
N TYR A 82 7.86 -4.47 -0.72
CA TYR A 82 6.61 -5.13 -0.41
C TYR A 82 6.30 -6.11 -1.55
N LEU A 83 6.65 -7.38 -1.34
CA LEU A 83 6.71 -8.39 -2.39
C LEU A 83 5.40 -9.17 -2.48
N TYR A 84 4.79 -9.17 -3.66
CA TYR A 84 3.79 -10.11 -4.10
C TYR A 84 4.47 -11.11 -5.04
N CYS A 85 4.26 -12.40 -4.84
CA CYS A 85 4.77 -13.42 -5.74
C CYS A 85 3.74 -14.53 -5.95
N GLU A 86 3.82 -15.19 -7.09
CA GLU A 86 3.05 -16.42 -7.32
C GLU A 86 3.53 -17.55 -6.39
N ASP A 87 2.63 -18.46 -6.03
CA ASP A 87 2.87 -19.46 -4.98
C ASP A 87 4.05 -20.40 -5.28
N ASN A 88 4.34 -20.63 -6.57
CA ASN A 88 5.49 -21.42 -7.03
C ASN A 88 6.85 -20.80 -6.64
N TRP A 89 6.93 -19.49 -6.39
CA TRP A 89 8.16 -18.81 -5.93
C TRP A 89 8.41 -18.96 -4.43
N CYS A 90 7.38 -19.26 -3.62
CA CYS A 90 7.49 -19.34 -2.16
C CYS A 90 8.66 -20.21 -1.66
N PRO A 91 8.90 -21.43 -2.20
CA PRO A 91 10.02 -22.27 -1.78
C PRO A 91 11.42 -21.70 -2.10
N LEU A 92 11.51 -20.67 -2.94
CA LEU A 92 12.76 -20.09 -3.42
C LEU A 92 12.96 -18.63 -2.97
N LEU A 93 12.07 -18.08 -2.13
CA LEU A 93 12.11 -16.67 -1.70
C LEU A 93 13.48 -16.25 -1.17
N ASP A 94 14.09 -17.05 -0.30
CA ASP A 94 15.42 -16.76 0.27
C ASP A 94 16.56 -16.72 -0.77
N GLN A 95 16.35 -17.32 -1.95
CA GLN A 95 17.31 -17.32 -3.05
C GLN A 95 17.12 -16.11 -3.97
N VAL A 96 15.87 -15.65 -4.13
CA VAL A 96 15.51 -14.55 -5.03
C VAL A 96 15.31 -13.21 -4.34
N TRP A 97 15.41 -13.16 -3.01
CA TRP A 97 15.27 -11.95 -2.24
C TRP A 97 16.32 -11.88 -1.14
N SER A 98 16.94 -10.72 -0.94
CA SER A 98 17.95 -10.52 0.10
C SER A 98 17.37 -10.57 1.52
N ASN A 99 16.07 -10.39 1.66
CA ASN A 99 15.40 -10.30 2.95
C ASN A 99 14.85 -11.66 3.42
N LYS A 100 15.72 -12.43 4.09
CA LYS A 100 15.37 -13.69 4.77
C LYS A 100 14.51 -13.54 6.03
N PHE A 101 14.23 -12.29 6.45
CA PHE A 101 13.43 -12.00 7.65
C PHE A 101 12.01 -11.53 7.29
N SER A 102 11.65 -11.57 6.00
CA SER A 102 10.32 -11.18 5.57
C SER A 102 9.25 -12.03 6.24
N LEU A 103 8.14 -11.38 6.57
CA LEU A 103 6.98 -12.01 7.18
C LEU A 103 5.84 -12.09 6.17
N PRO A 104 5.01 -13.14 6.22
CA PRO A 104 3.80 -13.19 5.44
C PRO A 104 2.83 -12.10 5.91
N HIS A 105 2.25 -11.40 4.94
CA HIS A 105 1.23 -10.39 5.11
C HIS A 105 -0.04 -10.90 4.43
N PRO A 106 -0.94 -11.61 5.15
CA PRO A 106 -2.19 -12.05 4.57
C PRO A 106 -3.05 -10.87 4.11
N ARG A 107 -3.54 -10.93 2.88
CA ARG A 107 -4.35 -9.90 2.22
C ARG A 107 -5.72 -10.44 1.85
N LEU A 108 -6.69 -9.53 1.78
CA LEU A 108 -8.03 -9.76 1.30
C LEU A 108 -8.30 -8.81 0.13
N ARG A 109 -9.01 -9.32 -0.89
CA ARG A 109 -9.60 -8.50 -1.94
C ARG A 109 -11.11 -8.51 -1.82
N PHE A 110 -11.70 -7.33 -1.78
CA PHE A 110 -13.15 -7.15 -1.79
C PHE A 110 -13.59 -6.53 -3.11
N GLY A 111 -14.82 -6.82 -3.52
CA GLY A 111 -15.44 -6.24 -4.72
C GLY A 111 -16.93 -6.57 -4.78
N PHE A 112 -17.56 -6.35 -5.93
CA PHE A 112 -18.95 -6.75 -6.16
C PHE A 112 -19.03 -8.22 -6.59
N ALA A 113 -19.83 -9.02 -5.90
CA ALA A 113 -20.17 -10.33 -6.45
C ALA A 113 -21.17 -10.16 -7.61
N SER A 114 -21.04 -11.00 -8.64
CA SER A 114 -21.96 -11.01 -9.77
C SER A 114 -23.41 -11.16 -9.32
N GLY A 115 -24.30 -10.31 -9.83
CA GLY A 115 -25.73 -10.32 -9.53
C GLY A 115 -26.14 -9.65 -8.21
N ILE A 116 -25.20 -9.04 -7.46
CA ILE A 116 -25.51 -8.22 -6.28
C ILE A 116 -25.96 -6.82 -6.72
N PRO A 117 -27.00 -6.22 -6.09
CA PRO A 117 -27.43 -4.85 -6.37
C PRO A 117 -26.30 -3.83 -6.20
N GLN A 118 -26.37 -2.72 -6.93
CA GLN A 118 -25.44 -1.62 -6.78
C GLN A 118 -25.36 -1.14 -5.31
N PRO A 119 -24.17 -0.73 -4.85
CA PRO A 119 -23.93 -0.36 -3.46
C PRO A 119 -24.86 0.78 -3.04
N VAL A 120 -25.23 0.82 -1.76
CA VAL A 120 -26.07 1.88 -1.23
C VAL A 120 -25.27 3.18 -1.18
N LEU A 121 -25.78 4.24 -1.80
CA LEU A 121 -25.24 5.58 -1.62
C LEU A 121 -25.44 5.99 -0.15
N ILE A 122 -24.33 6.09 0.58
CA ILE A 122 -24.38 6.48 1.99
C ILE A 122 -24.55 7.99 2.06
N GLN A 123 -25.58 8.43 2.79
CA GLN A 123 -25.84 9.84 3.00
C GLN A 123 -24.63 10.49 3.69
N SER A 124 -24.19 11.63 3.15
CA SER A 124 -23.12 12.43 3.73
C SER A 124 -23.46 12.83 5.18
N PRO A 125 -22.57 12.53 6.15
CA PRO A 125 -22.73 12.99 7.52
C PRO A 125 -22.84 14.52 7.60
N ALA A 126 -23.72 15.01 8.47
CA ALA A 126 -23.92 16.45 8.66
C ALA A 126 -22.64 17.14 9.15
N GLY A 127 -22.41 18.38 8.68
CA GLY A 127 -21.23 19.17 9.04
C GLY A 127 -19.97 18.88 8.19
N PHE A 128 -20.11 18.05 7.15
CA PHE A 128 -19.06 17.74 6.20
C PHE A 128 -19.54 18.02 4.77
N GLU A 129 -18.67 18.57 3.94
CA GLU A 129 -18.91 18.79 2.51
C GLU A 129 -18.20 17.68 1.73
N PHE A 130 -18.90 16.93 0.88
CA PHE A 130 -18.31 15.89 0.04
C PHE A 130 -18.15 16.39 -1.39
N VAL A 131 -16.93 16.35 -1.92
CA VAL A 131 -16.62 16.91 -3.24
C VAL A 131 -15.71 15.98 -4.05
N PRO A 132 -15.84 15.98 -5.39
CA PRO A 132 -14.93 15.25 -6.26
C PRO A 132 -13.48 15.68 -6.07
N VAL A 133 -12.55 14.75 -6.23
CA VAL A 133 -11.12 15.04 -6.33
C VAL A 133 -10.80 15.33 -7.79
N ASP A 134 -10.96 16.60 -8.17
CA ASP A 134 -10.77 17.09 -9.55
C ASP A 134 -9.97 18.41 -9.58
N ARG A 135 -9.79 18.99 -10.77
CA ARG A 135 -9.06 20.25 -10.92
C ARG A 135 -9.69 21.40 -10.12
N ASN A 136 -11.02 21.43 -9.98
CA ASN A 136 -11.71 22.47 -9.23
C ASN A 136 -11.39 22.35 -7.72
N LEU A 137 -11.30 21.13 -7.17
CA LEU A 137 -10.82 20.94 -5.79
C LEU A 137 -9.38 21.47 -5.62
N PHE A 138 -8.51 21.22 -6.59
CA PHE A 138 -7.12 21.70 -6.55
C PHE A 138 -7.07 23.23 -6.65
N ASP A 139 -7.88 23.85 -7.50
CA ASP A 139 -8.00 25.31 -7.61
C ASP A 139 -8.55 25.94 -6.32
N ARG A 140 -9.46 25.27 -5.62
CA ARG A 140 -9.96 25.68 -4.30
C ARG A 140 -8.88 25.66 -3.21
N ASN A 141 -7.84 24.85 -3.39
CA ASN A 141 -6.70 24.68 -2.48
C ASN A 141 -7.08 24.55 -0.99
N PRO A 142 -7.91 23.57 -0.60
CA PRO A 142 -8.22 23.32 0.80
C PRO A 142 -6.97 22.86 1.58
N GLY A 143 -7.00 23.00 2.90
CA GLY A 143 -5.95 22.44 3.75
C GLY A 143 -5.84 20.92 3.58
N ASN A 144 -4.61 20.40 3.72
CA ASN A 144 -4.25 18.99 3.49
C ASN A 144 -4.38 18.51 2.03
N LEU A 145 -4.39 19.41 1.03
CA LEU A 145 -4.39 19.00 -0.38
C LEU A 145 -3.19 18.11 -0.74
N ASP A 146 -2.06 18.32 -0.07
CA ASP A 146 -0.84 17.52 -0.21
C ASP A 146 -1.02 16.02 0.04
N LEU A 147 -2.12 15.61 0.68
CA LEU A 147 -2.49 14.19 0.81
C LEU A 147 -2.64 13.50 -0.55
N PHE A 148 -2.97 14.24 -1.62
CA PHE A 148 -3.09 13.71 -2.97
C PHE A 148 -1.80 13.79 -3.79
N ARG A 149 -0.74 14.44 -3.28
CA ARG A 149 0.50 14.64 -4.04
C ARG A 149 1.09 13.31 -4.52
N ARG A 150 1.29 12.37 -3.59
CA ARG A 150 1.82 11.04 -3.90
C ARG A 150 0.92 10.31 -4.90
N ALA A 151 -0.41 10.37 -4.68
CA ALA A 151 -1.36 9.75 -5.59
C ALA A 151 -1.20 10.32 -7.00
N VAL A 152 -1.09 11.64 -7.19
CA VAL A 152 -0.87 12.27 -8.50
C VAL A 152 0.47 11.85 -9.13
N GLU A 153 1.53 11.74 -8.33
CA GLU A 153 2.88 11.37 -8.78
C GLU A 153 2.99 9.91 -9.27
N GLU A 154 2.14 9.02 -8.78
CA GLU A 154 2.09 7.61 -9.19
C GLU A 154 1.49 7.43 -10.61
N TRP A 155 0.69 8.38 -11.08
CA TRP A 155 0.18 8.37 -12.46
C TRP A 155 1.26 8.83 -13.44
N ARG A 156 1.13 8.40 -14.69
CA ARG A 156 2.09 8.78 -15.75
C ARG A 156 2.23 10.30 -15.93
N SER A 157 1.16 11.04 -15.68
CA SER A 157 1.17 12.51 -15.64
C SER A 157 0.02 13.02 -14.77
N PRO A 158 0.07 14.28 -14.31
CA PRO A 158 -1.07 14.91 -13.65
C PRO A 158 -2.34 14.92 -14.53
N ASP A 159 -2.19 15.06 -15.86
CA ASP A 159 -3.33 14.99 -16.77
C ASP A 159 -3.94 13.59 -16.78
N ALA A 160 -3.12 12.53 -16.81
CA ALA A 160 -3.60 11.16 -16.72
C ALA A 160 -4.35 10.92 -15.39
N PHE A 161 -3.90 11.49 -14.28
CA PHE A 161 -4.62 11.47 -13.01
C PHE A 161 -6.01 12.09 -13.14
N PHE A 162 -6.12 13.34 -13.61
CA PHE A 162 -7.41 14.03 -13.68
C PHE A 162 -8.37 13.45 -14.73
N GLU A 163 -7.85 12.80 -15.78
CA GLU A 163 -8.64 12.14 -16.80
C GLU A 163 -9.19 10.78 -16.33
N ASN A 164 -8.36 9.98 -15.65
CA ASN A 164 -8.67 8.57 -15.38
C ASN A 164 -9.08 8.31 -13.93
N ALA A 165 -8.44 8.98 -12.97
CA ALA A 165 -8.73 8.76 -11.57
C ALA A 165 -10.13 9.25 -11.20
N VAL A 166 -10.75 8.54 -10.25
CA VAL A 166 -12.06 8.88 -9.69
C VAL A 166 -11.93 8.92 -8.18
N GLY A 167 -12.37 10.01 -7.56
CA GLY A 167 -12.32 10.13 -6.12
C GLY A 167 -13.27 11.18 -5.56
N VAL A 168 -13.60 11.01 -4.29
CA VAL A 168 -14.41 11.92 -3.50
C VAL A 168 -13.71 12.13 -2.16
N CYS A 169 -13.67 13.38 -1.70
CA CYS A 169 -13.13 13.75 -0.41
C CYS A 169 -14.19 14.43 0.46
N ALA A 170 -14.05 14.29 1.78
CA ALA A 170 -14.81 15.02 2.77
C ALA A 170 -14.00 16.21 3.28
N LEU A 171 -14.60 17.39 3.25
CA LEU A 171 -14.07 18.63 3.78
C LEU A 171 -14.76 18.99 5.10
N HIS A 172 -13.97 19.44 6.07
CA HIS A 172 -14.45 20.09 7.29
C HIS A 172 -13.59 21.32 7.55
N ASN A 173 -14.20 22.48 7.79
CA ASN A 173 -13.49 23.76 7.98
C ASN A 173 -12.44 24.04 6.89
N LYS A 174 -12.77 23.79 5.63
CA LYS A 174 -11.89 23.94 4.45
C LYS A 174 -10.62 23.07 4.49
N GLN A 175 -10.65 21.93 5.20
CA GLN A 175 -9.57 20.96 5.22
C GLN A 175 -10.08 19.58 4.80
N ILE A 176 -9.28 18.84 4.05
CA ILE A 176 -9.55 17.43 3.73
C ILE A 176 -9.35 16.60 5.00
N VAL A 177 -10.40 15.87 5.39
CA VAL A 177 -10.41 15.04 6.61
C VAL A 177 -10.62 13.55 6.32
N SER A 178 -11.17 13.23 5.14
CA SER A 178 -11.32 11.86 4.62
C SER A 178 -11.33 11.90 3.09
N HIS A 179 -10.89 10.83 2.44
CA HIS A 179 -11.03 10.66 1.00
C HIS A 179 -11.07 9.19 0.61
N CYS A 180 -11.69 8.92 -0.53
CA CYS A 180 -11.55 7.67 -1.27
C CYS A 180 -11.22 7.99 -2.73
N LEU A 181 -10.25 7.30 -3.29
CA LEU A 181 -9.70 7.56 -4.62
C LEU A 181 -9.34 6.23 -5.29
N THR A 182 -9.45 6.15 -6.61
CA THR A 182 -8.88 5.04 -7.38
C THR A 182 -7.36 5.11 -7.37
N ASP A 183 -6.72 4.07 -6.85
CA ASP A 183 -5.26 3.90 -6.90
C ASP A 183 -4.83 3.43 -8.30
N SER A 184 -5.70 2.68 -9.00
CA SER A 184 -5.46 2.24 -10.37
C SER A 184 -6.74 2.04 -11.16
N VAL A 185 -6.68 2.24 -12.50
CA VAL A 185 -7.82 2.08 -13.42
C VAL A 185 -7.35 1.47 -14.74
N CYS A 186 -7.97 0.36 -15.14
CA CYS A 186 -7.74 -0.24 -16.46
C CYS A 186 -9.01 -0.88 -17.01
N GLY A 187 -9.54 -0.34 -18.11
CA GLY A 187 -10.77 -0.83 -18.72
C GLY A 187 -11.96 -0.64 -17.77
N SER A 188 -12.69 -1.71 -17.48
CA SER A 188 -13.80 -1.70 -16.52
C SER A 188 -13.38 -1.88 -15.06
N ARG A 189 -12.10 -2.15 -14.79
CA ARG A 189 -11.56 -2.46 -13.45
C ARG A 189 -10.88 -1.26 -12.81
N CYS A 190 -11.02 -1.12 -11.50
CA CYS A 190 -10.21 -0.20 -10.70
C CYS A 190 -9.96 -0.71 -9.28
N GLU A 191 -8.84 -0.30 -8.69
CA GLU A 191 -8.58 -0.45 -7.25
C GLU A 191 -8.88 0.88 -6.55
N ILE A 192 -9.53 0.84 -5.39
CA ILE A 192 -9.81 2.04 -4.58
C ILE A 192 -9.14 1.97 -3.21
N GLY A 193 -8.58 3.11 -2.80
CA GLY A 193 -8.02 3.34 -1.47
C GLY A 193 -8.88 4.31 -0.67
N VAL A 194 -8.95 4.12 0.65
CA VAL A 194 -9.62 5.07 1.58
C VAL A 194 -8.67 5.50 2.68
N ARG A 195 -8.74 6.77 3.05
CA ARG A 195 -8.03 7.27 4.23
C ARG A 195 -8.87 8.28 4.98
N THR A 196 -8.84 8.19 6.31
CA THR A 196 -9.50 9.14 7.20
C THR A 196 -8.51 9.58 8.28
N SER A 197 -8.40 10.90 8.47
CA SER A 197 -7.60 11.49 9.53
C SER A 197 -8.02 10.93 10.89
N SER A 198 -7.05 10.61 11.75
CA SER A 198 -7.29 9.91 13.02
C SER A 198 -8.32 10.62 13.90
N LYS A 199 -8.32 11.95 13.91
CA LYS A 199 -9.26 12.82 14.66
C LYS A 199 -10.71 12.74 14.15
N TYR A 200 -10.94 12.24 12.94
CA TYR A 200 -12.25 12.19 12.27
C TYR A 200 -12.71 10.75 11.98
N ARG A 201 -12.03 9.74 12.55
CA ARG A 201 -12.45 8.33 12.42
C ARG A 201 -13.74 8.07 13.21
N ARG A 202 -14.44 6.99 12.84
CA ARG A 202 -15.70 6.54 13.49
C ARG A 202 -16.90 7.50 13.33
N LEU A 203 -16.82 8.45 12.40
CA LEU A 203 -17.90 9.37 12.04
C LEU A 203 -18.62 9.00 10.71
N GLY A 204 -18.37 7.79 10.18
CA GLY A 204 -18.95 7.35 8.90
C GLY A 204 -18.33 7.96 7.64
N LEU A 205 -17.30 8.82 7.77
CA LEU A 205 -16.71 9.54 6.63
C LEU A 205 -16.08 8.63 5.57
N ALA A 206 -15.35 7.60 6.00
CA ALA A 206 -14.74 6.63 5.09
C ALA A 206 -15.79 5.90 4.25
N GLN A 207 -16.91 5.51 4.88
CA GLN A 207 -18.02 4.82 4.21
C GLN A 207 -18.71 5.74 3.19
N ALA A 208 -18.98 6.99 3.59
CA ALA A 208 -19.59 7.99 2.70
C ALA A 208 -18.68 8.34 1.52
N ALA A 209 -17.39 8.57 1.74
CA ALA A 209 -16.43 8.86 0.68
C ALA A 209 -16.28 7.67 -0.27
N ALA A 210 -16.10 6.45 0.26
CA ALA A 210 -15.99 5.24 -0.55
C ALA A 210 -17.24 4.97 -1.38
N SER A 211 -18.43 5.03 -0.76
CA SER A 211 -19.70 4.83 -1.46
C SER A 211 -19.89 5.86 -2.58
N ALA A 212 -19.56 7.14 -2.32
CA ALA A 212 -19.64 8.20 -3.34
C ALA A 212 -18.63 7.98 -4.48
N THR A 213 -17.39 7.60 -4.18
CA THR A 213 -16.37 7.28 -5.20
C THR A 213 -16.83 6.10 -6.06
N ILE A 214 -17.37 5.04 -5.47
CA ILE A 214 -17.88 3.91 -6.24
C ILE A 214 -19.01 4.32 -7.19
N HIS A 215 -19.97 5.12 -6.73
CA HIS A 215 -21.03 5.63 -7.60
C HIS A 215 -20.47 6.44 -8.77
N ALA A 216 -19.45 7.28 -8.52
CA ALA A 216 -18.78 8.03 -9.56
C ALA A 216 -18.04 7.12 -10.55
N CYS A 217 -17.41 6.03 -10.10
CA CYS A 217 -16.80 5.02 -10.97
C CYS A 217 -17.84 4.36 -11.88
N LEU A 218 -18.97 3.94 -11.30
CA LEU A 218 -20.07 3.29 -12.04
C LEU A 218 -20.66 4.23 -13.11
N GLN A 219 -20.82 5.52 -12.80
CA GLN A 219 -21.26 6.53 -13.77
C GLN A 219 -20.29 6.72 -14.93
N ARG A 220 -18.99 6.44 -14.72
CA ARG A 220 -17.96 6.45 -15.77
C ARG A 220 -17.81 5.09 -16.49
N GLY A 221 -18.65 4.10 -16.18
CA GLY A 221 -18.59 2.77 -16.79
C GLY A 221 -17.50 1.86 -16.21
N ILE A 222 -16.91 2.21 -15.06
CA ILE A 222 -15.96 1.38 -14.33
C ILE A 222 -16.77 0.53 -13.35
N ALA A 223 -17.01 -0.72 -13.73
CA ALA A 223 -17.95 -1.61 -13.03
C ALA A 223 -17.29 -2.55 -12.01
N ASP A 224 -16.02 -2.90 -12.23
CA ASP A 224 -15.31 -3.90 -11.46
C ASP A 224 -14.43 -3.20 -10.41
N ILE A 225 -15.03 -2.86 -9.27
CA ILE A 225 -14.35 -2.16 -8.17
C ILE A 225 -13.66 -3.16 -7.25
N GLU A 226 -12.40 -2.90 -6.94
CA GLU A 226 -11.56 -3.75 -6.11
C GLU A 226 -10.99 -2.98 -4.92
N TRP A 227 -10.99 -3.63 -3.75
CA TRP A 227 -10.52 -3.06 -2.50
C TRP A 227 -9.58 -4.04 -1.82
N HIS A 228 -8.31 -3.66 -1.72
CA HIS A 228 -7.28 -4.50 -1.12
C HIS A 228 -6.99 -4.07 0.32
N THR A 229 -6.88 -5.03 1.23
CA THR A 229 -6.58 -4.73 2.64
C THR A 229 -5.79 -5.84 3.29
N HIS A 230 -5.03 -5.51 4.36
CA HIS A 230 -4.55 -6.53 5.28
C HIS A 230 -5.72 -7.31 5.89
N ALA A 231 -5.54 -8.62 6.07
CA ALA A 231 -6.50 -9.46 6.78
C ALA A 231 -6.63 -9.08 8.27
N SER A 232 -5.60 -8.44 8.84
CA SER A 232 -5.61 -7.90 10.20
C SER A 232 -6.35 -6.56 10.33
N ASN A 233 -6.57 -5.83 9.23
CA ASN A 233 -7.17 -4.49 9.26
C ASN A 233 -8.69 -4.57 9.41
N LYS A 234 -9.14 -4.66 10.66
CA LYS A 234 -10.55 -4.78 11.05
C LYS A 234 -11.38 -3.58 10.57
N GLY A 235 -10.81 -2.38 10.59
CA GLY A 235 -11.49 -1.15 10.21
C GLY A 235 -11.80 -1.07 8.71
N SER A 236 -10.83 -1.43 7.88
CA SER A 236 -10.96 -1.49 6.42
C SER A 236 -11.97 -2.57 6.01
N ILE A 237 -11.87 -3.78 6.58
CA ILE A 237 -12.81 -4.88 6.34
C ILE A 237 -14.25 -4.49 6.70
N ALA A 238 -14.45 -3.87 7.88
CA ALA A 238 -15.77 -3.41 8.30
C ALA A 238 -16.33 -2.32 7.36
N THR A 239 -15.48 -1.42 6.89
CA THR A 239 -15.85 -0.36 5.94
C THR A 239 -16.29 -0.95 4.61
N ALA A 240 -15.48 -1.82 3.99
CA ALA A 240 -15.81 -2.47 2.73
C ALA A 240 -17.14 -3.26 2.80
N LYS A 241 -17.33 -4.06 3.85
CA LYS A 241 -18.59 -4.82 4.05
C LYS A 241 -19.81 -3.92 4.22
N SER A 242 -19.66 -2.81 4.96
CA SER A 242 -20.78 -1.90 5.24
C SER A 242 -21.32 -1.16 4.02
N ILE A 243 -20.51 -1.04 2.96
CA ILE A 243 -20.92 -0.45 1.67
C ILE A 243 -21.29 -1.52 0.63
N GLY A 244 -21.41 -2.79 1.05
CA GLY A 244 -21.90 -3.88 0.22
C GLY A 244 -20.84 -4.65 -0.56
N LEU A 245 -19.55 -4.39 -0.33
CA LEU A 245 -18.49 -5.20 -0.94
C LEU A 245 -18.37 -6.56 -0.24
N THR A 246 -18.16 -7.59 -1.05
CA THR A 246 -17.96 -8.97 -0.60
C THR A 246 -16.52 -9.38 -0.82
N GLU A 247 -16.01 -10.28 0.02
CA GLU A 247 -14.68 -10.87 -0.16
C GLU A 247 -14.69 -11.71 -1.45
N LEU A 248 -13.74 -11.45 -2.34
CA LEU A 248 -13.57 -12.17 -3.61
C LEU A 248 -12.52 -13.28 -3.46
N ASP A 249 -11.36 -12.93 -2.89
CA ASP A 249 -10.25 -13.86 -2.69
C ASP A 249 -9.31 -13.42 -1.56
N ARG A 250 -8.33 -14.29 -1.33
CA ARG A 250 -7.24 -14.14 -0.36
C ARG A 250 -5.93 -14.46 -1.05
N TYR A 251 -4.90 -13.71 -0.69
CA TYR A 251 -3.57 -13.88 -1.21
C TYR A 251 -2.56 -13.37 -0.18
N THR A 252 -1.27 -13.63 -0.40
CA THR A 252 -0.20 -13.28 0.55
C THR A 252 0.80 -12.35 -0.11
N ALA A 253 1.23 -11.35 0.64
CA ALA A 253 2.43 -10.58 0.33
C ALA A 253 3.50 -10.85 1.38
N TYR A 254 4.71 -10.35 1.17
CA TYR A 254 5.82 -10.52 2.09
C TYR A 254 6.56 -9.19 2.27
N SER A 255 6.94 -8.86 3.50
CA SER A 255 7.79 -7.70 3.79
C SER A 255 8.40 -7.78 5.19
N CYS A 256 9.41 -6.95 5.46
CA CYS A 256 9.87 -6.65 6.82
C CYS A 256 9.13 -5.44 7.42
N ARG A 257 7.82 -5.33 7.22
CA ARG A 257 6.99 -4.28 7.84
C ARG A 257 6.01 -4.92 8.82
N LEU A 258 5.33 -4.11 9.63
CA LEU A 258 4.23 -4.62 10.45
C LEU A 258 3.15 -5.20 9.54
N PRO A 259 2.62 -6.42 9.80
CA PRO A 259 1.52 -7.01 9.04
C PRO A 259 0.15 -6.40 9.44
N ALA A 260 0.10 -5.07 9.57
CA ALA A 260 -1.04 -4.29 10.05
C ALA A 260 -0.96 -2.84 9.57
N GLU A 261 -2.08 -2.12 9.68
CA GLU A 261 -2.18 -0.71 9.26
C GLU A 261 -2.71 0.20 10.39
N ASN A 262 -3.23 -0.38 11.48
CA ASN A 262 -3.78 0.37 12.60
C ASN A 262 -3.43 -0.25 13.96
N ILE A 263 -3.39 0.61 14.97
CA ILE A 263 -3.33 0.21 16.37
C ILE A 263 -4.55 -0.66 16.70
N GLY A 264 -4.30 -1.84 17.29
CA GLY A 264 -5.34 -2.81 17.67
C GLY A 264 -5.70 -3.85 16.59
N ASP A 265 -5.06 -3.79 15.42
CA ASP A 265 -5.17 -4.84 14.41
C ASP A 265 -4.55 -6.16 14.91
N LEU A 266 -3.40 -6.07 15.58
CA LEU A 266 -2.64 -7.20 16.14
C LEU A 266 -2.80 -7.29 17.65
N ASP A 267 -2.60 -8.49 18.22
CA ASP A 267 -2.54 -8.70 19.65
C ASP A 267 -1.17 -8.30 20.23
N SER A 268 -1.17 -7.89 21.50
CA SER A 268 0.02 -7.36 22.17
C SER A 268 1.15 -8.38 22.31
N ALA A 269 0.83 -9.69 22.43
CA ALA A 269 1.83 -10.73 22.60
C ALA A 269 2.57 -10.98 21.29
N TYR A 270 1.84 -11.08 20.18
CA TYR A 270 2.41 -11.15 18.84
C TYR A 270 3.22 -9.90 18.49
N CYS A 271 2.80 -8.71 18.95
CA CYS A 271 3.60 -7.50 18.79
C CYS A 271 4.96 -7.60 19.52
N ALA A 272 5.04 -8.24 20.68
CA ALA A 272 6.30 -8.45 21.39
C ALA A 272 7.23 -9.44 20.64
N GLU A 273 6.64 -10.47 20.01
CA GLU A 273 7.36 -11.40 19.13
C GLU A 273 7.90 -10.67 17.89
N LEU A 274 7.06 -9.86 17.24
CA LEU A 274 7.45 -9.02 16.10
C LEU A 274 8.58 -8.06 16.45
N ALA A 275 8.51 -7.39 17.61
CA ALA A 275 9.58 -6.52 18.08
C ALA A 275 10.90 -7.29 18.15
N THR A 276 10.89 -8.46 18.79
CA THR A 276 12.08 -9.32 18.91
C THR A 276 12.60 -9.78 17.55
N HIS A 277 11.71 -10.21 16.65
CA HIS A 277 12.05 -10.62 15.29
C HIS A 277 12.75 -9.49 14.51
N PHE A 278 12.18 -8.29 14.52
CA PHE A 278 12.76 -7.16 13.79
C PHE A 278 14.07 -6.65 14.41
N GLU A 279 14.23 -6.74 15.73
CA GLU A 279 15.51 -6.46 16.38
C GLU A 279 16.59 -7.45 15.97
N GLN A 280 16.26 -8.74 15.85
CA GLN A 280 17.20 -9.75 15.35
C GLN A 280 17.54 -9.50 13.88
N ALA A 281 16.54 -9.18 13.05
CA ALA A 281 16.73 -8.83 11.64
C ALA A 281 17.65 -7.62 11.46
N SER A 282 17.66 -6.69 12.42
CA SER A 282 18.49 -5.47 12.36
C SER A 282 19.99 -5.70 12.36
N ALA A 283 20.46 -6.90 12.71
CA ALA A 283 21.85 -7.28 12.57
C ALA A 283 22.30 -7.31 11.10
N ASP A 284 21.39 -7.64 10.17
CA ASP A 284 21.66 -7.71 8.74
C ASP A 284 21.00 -6.55 7.96
N ILE A 285 19.84 -6.06 8.44
CA ILE A 285 19.01 -5.05 7.77
C ILE A 285 18.69 -3.94 8.77
N ASN A 286 19.56 -2.93 8.87
CA ASN A 286 19.50 -1.88 9.90
C ASN A 286 18.10 -1.24 10.09
N TRP A 287 17.38 -0.99 8.98
CA TRP A 287 16.09 -0.33 9.00
C TRP A 287 14.99 -1.15 9.67
N CYS A 288 15.18 -2.45 9.93
CA CYS A 288 14.26 -3.27 10.72
C CYS A 288 14.05 -2.73 12.15
N ARG A 289 14.91 -1.84 12.66
CA ARG A 289 14.63 -1.13 13.92
C ARG A 289 13.40 -0.20 13.83
N PHE A 290 13.04 0.25 12.64
CA PHE A 290 11.83 1.05 12.40
C PHE A 290 10.53 0.28 12.72
N PRO A 291 10.23 -0.89 12.09
CA PRO A 291 9.08 -1.70 12.48
C PRO A 291 9.23 -2.30 13.88
N ALA A 292 10.45 -2.56 14.38
CA ALA A 292 10.67 -2.99 15.76
C ALA A 292 10.13 -1.96 16.76
N ALA A 293 10.42 -0.67 16.57
CA ALA A 293 9.92 0.39 17.43
C ALA A 293 8.38 0.44 17.45
N GLY A 294 7.75 0.35 16.28
CA GLY A 294 6.29 0.30 16.18
C GLY A 294 5.70 -0.93 16.89
N ALA A 295 6.31 -2.09 16.71
CA ALA A 295 5.91 -3.32 17.38
C ALA A 295 6.04 -3.21 18.92
N SER A 296 7.12 -2.61 19.43
CA SER A 296 7.33 -2.39 20.87
C SER A 296 6.25 -1.50 21.47
N VAL A 297 5.87 -0.40 20.82
CA VAL A 297 4.75 0.44 21.29
C VAL A 297 3.45 -0.36 21.35
N MET A 298 3.14 -1.13 20.31
CA MET A 298 1.92 -1.96 20.28
C MET A 298 1.95 -3.11 21.31
N ALA A 299 3.14 -3.55 21.72
CA ALA A 299 3.33 -4.50 22.82
C ALA A 299 3.24 -3.85 24.21
N GLY A 300 3.10 -2.53 24.30
CA GLY A 300 3.06 -1.77 25.56
C GLY A 300 4.43 -1.44 26.15
N ASP A 301 5.52 -1.59 25.39
CA ASP A 301 6.89 -1.34 25.82
C ASP A 301 7.47 -0.09 25.15
N ASN A 302 7.11 1.08 25.68
CA ASN A 302 7.56 2.37 25.17
C ASN A 302 9.08 2.56 25.32
N GLN A 303 9.70 2.02 26.37
CA GLN A 303 11.14 2.15 26.57
C GLN A 303 11.90 1.40 25.47
N ARG A 304 11.51 0.16 25.18
CA ARG A 304 12.08 -0.61 24.07
C ARG A 304 11.85 0.06 22.73
N ALA A 305 10.69 0.71 22.53
CA ALA A 305 10.45 1.50 21.33
C ALA A 305 11.44 2.66 21.18
N LEU A 306 11.65 3.44 22.25
CA LEU A 306 12.61 4.55 22.27
C LEU A 306 14.05 4.07 22.04
N ASP A 307 14.42 2.92 22.59
CA ASP A 307 15.75 2.33 22.39
C ASP A 307 15.96 1.90 20.93
N ASN A 308 14.94 1.32 20.29
CA ASN A 308 14.95 1.01 18.85
C ASN A 308 15.09 2.27 17.99
N ILE A 309 14.36 3.34 18.34
CA ILE A 309 14.44 4.63 17.63
C ILE A 309 15.83 5.24 17.79
N ARG A 310 16.38 5.25 19.01
CA ARG A 310 17.73 5.77 19.28
C ARG A 310 18.77 5.02 18.44
N PHE A 311 18.74 3.69 18.46
CA PHE A 311 19.63 2.87 17.64
C PHE A 311 19.52 3.23 16.15
N LEU A 312 18.28 3.32 15.63
CA LEU A 312 18.04 3.67 14.23
C LEU A 312 18.63 5.05 13.88
N LEU A 313 18.46 6.03 14.78
CA LEU A 313 18.94 7.40 14.57
C LEU A 313 20.47 7.53 14.65
N GLU A 314 21.12 6.73 15.48
CA GLU A 314 22.58 6.66 15.66
C GLU A 314 23.28 5.77 14.60
N SER A 315 22.52 4.94 13.89
CA SER A 315 23.02 4.10 12.79
C SER A 315 23.20 4.85 11.46
N ASP A 316 23.71 4.14 10.46
CA ASP A 316 23.79 4.58 9.05
C ASP A 316 22.44 4.51 8.30
N TRP A 317 21.33 4.32 9.01
CA TRP A 317 19.98 4.32 8.43
C TRP A 317 19.75 5.57 7.57
N GLN A 318 19.29 5.39 6.32
CA GLN A 318 19.12 6.48 5.35
C GLN A 318 17.73 7.12 5.36
N GLY A 319 16.85 6.75 6.30
CA GLY A 319 15.51 7.31 6.39
C GLY A 319 15.47 8.70 7.03
N GLN A 320 14.28 9.31 6.97
CA GLN A 320 14.02 10.65 7.49
C GLN A 320 13.30 10.58 8.83
N THR A 321 13.59 11.52 9.74
CA THR A 321 12.89 11.63 11.03
C THR A 321 11.38 11.79 10.86
N ALA A 322 10.95 12.49 9.80
CA ALA A 322 9.55 12.61 9.41
C ALA A 322 8.84 11.25 9.20
N TRP A 323 9.57 10.18 8.86
CA TRP A 323 8.97 8.85 8.74
C TRP A 323 8.57 8.29 10.11
N LEU A 324 9.35 8.54 11.15
CA LEU A 324 9.02 8.14 12.53
C LEU A 324 7.86 8.98 13.06
N GLU A 325 7.87 10.29 12.81
CA GLU A 325 6.79 11.21 13.19
C GLU A 325 5.46 10.82 12.55
N ASN A 326 5.47 10.38 11.29
CA ASN A 326 4.27 10.00 10.56
C ASN A 326 3.90 8.50 10.67
N PHE A 327 4.71 7.70 11.39
CA PHE A 327 4.44 6.28 11.51
C PHE A 327 3.25 6.03 12.45
N TRP A 328 2.18 5.47 11.91
CA TRP A 328 0.93 5.23 12.64
C TRP A 328 1.13 4.42 13.94
N ALA A 329 2.10 3.49 13.97
CA ALA A 329 2.37 2.66 15.13
C ALA A 329 3.06 3.43 16.27
N LEU A 330 3.72 4.55 15.96
CA LEU A 330 4.37 5.44 16.92
C LEU A 330 3.48 6.61 17.33
N GLN A 331 2.24 6.69 16.85
CA GLN A 331 1.29 7.73 17.25
C GLN A 331 1.17 7.89 18.79
N PRO A 332 1.18 6.81 19.61
CA PRO A 332 1.14 6.94 21.07
C PRO A 332 2.34 7.69 21.68
N LEU A 333 3.49 7.70 21.02
CA LEU A 333 4.71 8.38 21.50
C LEU A 333 4.81 9.85 21.06
N GLN A 334 3.87 10.36 20.27
CA GLN A 334 4.00 11.71 19.69
C GLN A 334 4.10 12.84 20.73
N ASN A 335 3.56 12.64 21.93
CA ASN A 335 3.66 13.60 23.03
C ASN A 335 4.71 13.20 24.09
N ASP A 336 5.48 12.13 23.84
CA ASP A 336 6.52 11.67 24.75
C ASP A 336 7.76 12.59 24.63
N PRO A 337 8.24 13.18 25.75
CA PRO A 337 9.39 14.08 25.72
C PRO A 337 10.68 13.46 25.17
N ASP A 338 10.92 12.18 25.46
CA ASP A 338 12.13 11.49 25.02
C ASP A 338 12.05 11.19 23.52
N PHE A 339 10.85 10.83 23.03
CA PHE A 339 10.62 10.72 21.58
C PHE A 339 10.91 12.05 20.87
N GLN A 340 10.36 13.16 21.38
CA GLN A 340 10.58 14.49 20.79
C GLN A 340 12.05 14.93 20.82
N ALA A 341 12.77 14.60 21.90
CA ALA A 341 14.20 14.86 22.00
C ALA A 341 15.02 14.06 20.98
N LEU A 342 14.69 12.78 20.77
CA LEU A 342 15.32 11.92 19.77
C LEU A 342 15.09 12.44 18.35
N ILE A 343 13.86 12.79 18.00
CA ILE A 343 13.53 13.31 16.66
C ILE A 343 14.27 14.63 16.37
N SER A 344 14.36 15.50 17.37
CA SER A 344 15.01 16.82 17.22
C SER A 344 16.54 16.75 17.12
N SER A 345 17.18 15.68 17.61
CA SER A 345 18.64 15.58 17.65
C SER A 345 19.28 15.36 16.27
N ARG A 346 18.56 14.70 15.35
CA ARG A 346 19.01 14.40 13.98
C ARG A 346 18.60 15.46 12.94
N GLN A 347 17.72 16.38 13.30
CA GLN A 347 17.34 17.51 12.43
C GLN A 347 18.38 18.65 12.45
N LYS A 348 19.38 18.58 13.33
CA LYS A 348 20.56 19.46 13.37
C LYS A 348 21.72 18.81 12.66
#